data_AF-A0AA37KN39-F1
#
_entry.id   AF-A0AA37KN39-F1
#
_cell.length_a   1.000
_cell.length_b   1.000
_cell.length_c   1.000
_cell.angle_alpha   90.00
_cell.angle_beta   90.00
_cell.angle_gamma   90.00
#
_symmetry.space_group_name_H-M   'P 1'
#
loop_
_entity.id
_entity.type
_entity.pdbx_description
1 polymer ?
#
loop_
_entity_poly.entity_id
_entity_poly.type
_entity_poly.pdbx_seq_one_letter_code
_entity_poly.pdbx_strand_id
1 'polypeptide(L)'
;MSAAAQDCEISLTIAKAAQKEELPSQVQEILGNRLAAAVAAQGGVANSNFTPFFITAKANTLYKETLSGPPVSTALTVQLTLYIGDAVGQKVFSTLTVDAKGVGTNINRAYINAFRAINGKNVKMQEFIREGKEKIISWYNSNYRQILIKAQKSASMHEYDAALYYVTSIPECCVGYEEASKLIDTYYTQYVNYNCQLIMQYARSEWAKSPDAEGASRAFDWLVFIEPGSSCEGEAKALYNEIKQKVTSDWDFENREKYKDEAGLKKQRIEAARAIGVAFGNGQQPVTTNITWLH
;
A
#
# COMPACT_ATOMS: atom_id res chain seq x y z
N MET A 1 -11.33 17.91 28.77
CA MET A 1 -12.20 17.84 27.58
C MET A 1 -11.31 17.50 26.40
N SER A 2 -11.58 16.35 25.78
CA SER A 2 -10.75 15.71 24.75
C SER A 2 -10.88 16.46 23.43
N ALA A 3 -9.75 16.96 22.91
CA ALA A 3 -9.67 17.50 21.57
C ALA A 3 -9.40 16.35 20.59
N ALA A 4 -10.39 16.08 19.74
CA ALA A 4 -10.33 15.27 18.52
C ALA A 4 -9.63 13.90 18.64
N ALA A 5 -10.37 12.89 19.06
CA ALA A 5 -10.21 11.58 18.41
C ALA A 5 -10.69 11.75 16.96
N GLN A 6 -9.80 12.22 16.09
CA GLN A 6 -9.99 12.04 14.65
C GLN A 6 -10.18 10.53 14.44
N ASP A 7 -11.28 10.15 13.79
CA ASP A 7 -11.62 8.78 13.42
C ASP A 7 -10.40 8.10 12.80
N CYS A 8 -9.69 7.34 13.61
CA CYS A 8 -8.51 6.67 13.12
C CYS A 8 -8.90 5.35 12.47
N GLU A 9 -8.73 5.29 11.17
CA GLU A 9 -9.28 4.24 10.34
C GLU A 9 -8.20 3.24 9.91
N ILE A 10 -8.31 1.99 10.40
CA ILE A 10 -7.53 0.87 9.86
C ILE A 10 -8.14 0.45 8.52
N SER A 11 -7.46 0.81 7.44
CA SER A 11 -7.79 0.38 6.07
C SER A 11 -7.37 -1.07 5.84
N LEU A 12 -8.18 -1.83 5.10
CA LEU A 12 -7.92 -3.22 4.75
C LEU A 12 -7.98 -3.40 3.24
N THR A 13 -6.90 -3.88 2.64
CA THR A 13 -6.88 -4.25 1.22
C THR A 13 -7.61 -5.57 1.01
N ILE A 14 -8.41 -5.67 -0.06
CA ILE A 14 -9.02 -6.95 -0.46
C ILE A 14 -7.97 -7.78 -1.20
N ALA A 15 -7.42 -8.80 -0.53
CA ALA A 15 -6.44 -9.69 -1.12
C ALA A 15 -7.13 -10.91 -1.75
N LYS A 16 -6.60 -11.37 -2.90
CA LYS A 16 -6.99 -12.65 -3.50
C LYS A 16 -6.20 -13.78 -2.84
N ALA A 17 -6.90 -14.78 -2.31
CA ALA A 17 -6.26 -15.98 -1.79
C ALA A 17 -6.07 -17.03 -2.88
N ALA A 18 -4.84 -17.57 -2.96
CA ALA A 18 -4.61 -18.83 -3.64
C ALA A 18 -5.38 -19.95 -2.92
N GLN A 19 -6.10 -20.77 -3.68
CA GLN A 19 -7.00 -21.81 -3.16
C GLN A 19 -6.73 -23.12 -3.90
N LYS A 20 -6.99 -24.25 -3.24
CA LYS A 20 -6.78 -25.58 -3.83
C LYS A 20 -7.72 -25.85 -5.01
N GLU A 21 -8.97 -25.40 -4.88
CA GLU A 21 -9.95 -25.40 -5.97
C GLU A 21 -10.17 -23.95 -6.38
N GLU A 22 -9.76 -23.58 -7.60
CA GLU A 22 -9.93 -22.20 -8.07
C GLU A 22 -11.40 -21.88 -8.29
N LEU A 23 -11.87 -20.84 -7.62
CA LEU A 23 -13.18 -20.27 -7.89
C LEU A 23 -13.16 -19.63 -9.29
N PRO A 24 -14.26 -19.70 -10.06
CA PRO A 24 -14.40 -18.95 -11.30
C PRO A 24 -14.10 -17.45 -11.11
N SER A 25 -13.48 -16.79 -12.07
CA SER A 25 -13.04 -15.38 -11.96
C SER A 25 -14.16 -14.43 -11.52
N GLN A 26 -15.35 -14.57 -12.10
CA GLN A 26 -16.54 -13.81 -11.72
C GLN A 26 -16.95 -14.03 -10.25
N VAL A 27 -16.80 -15.26 -9.74
CA VAL A 27 -17.11 -15.62 -8.36
C VAL A 27 -16.09 -15.01 -7.40
N GLN A 28 -14.81 -14.99 -7.78
CA GLN A 28 -13.74 -14.33 -7.01
C GLN A 28 -13.99 -12.82 -6.90
N GLU A 29 -14.36 -12.17 -8.00
CA GLU A 29 -14.67 -10.73 -8.02
C GLU A 29 -15.86 -10.40 -7.11
N ILE A 30 -16.92 -11.22 -7.18
CA ILE A 30 -18.09 -11.06 -6.31
C ILE A 30 -17.73 -11.26 -4.84
N LEU A 31 -16.91 -12.25 -4.51
CA LEU A 31 -16.42 -12.45 -3.15
C LEU A 31 -15.62 -11.24 -2.67
N GLY A 32 -14.72 -10.70 -3.50
CA GLY A 32 -13.96 -9.49 -3.20
C GLY A 32 -14.87 -8.29 -2.94
N ASN A 33 -15.87 -8.05 -3.79
CA ASN A 33 -16.84 -6.97 -3.63
C ASN A 33 -17.68 -7.13 -2.35
N ARG A 34 -18.00 -8.36 -1.95
CA ARG A 34 -18.71 -8.64 -0.69
C ARG A 34 -17.85 -8.34 0.53
N LEU A 35 -16.56 -8.69 0.50
CA LEU A 35 -15.61 -8.33 1.53
C LEU A 35 -15.43 -6.81 1.63
N ALA A 36 -15.27 -6.12 0.49
CA ALA A 36 -15.20 -4.66 0.44
C ALA A 36 -16.44 -4.01 1.06
N ALA A 37 -17.64 -4.48 0.70
CA ALA A 37 -18.88 -3.99 1.28
C ALA A 37 -19.00 -4.27 2.79
N ALA A 38 -18.48 -5.41 3.27
CA ALA A 38 -18.47 -5.73 4.69
C ALA A 38 -17.50 -4.83 5.48
N VAL A 39 -16.33 -4.52 4.92
CA VAL A 39 -15.37 -3.57 5.49
C VAL A 39 -15.95 -2.15 5.51
N ALA A 40 -16.54 -1.69 4.41
CA ALA A 40 -17.18 -0.38 4.30
C ALA A 40 -18.31 -0.19 5.31
N ALA A 41 -19.11 -1.23 5.55
CA ALA A 41 -20.17 -1.21 6.55
C ALA A 41 -19.67 -1.10 8.01
N GLN A 42 -18.37 -1.26 8.25
CA GLN A 42 -17.73 -1.14 9.57
C GLN A 42 -16.82 0.09 9.66
N GLY A 43 -17.15 1.15 8.91
CA GLY A 43 -16.36 2.38 8.87
C GLY A 43 -14.91 2.09 8.51
N GLY A 44 -14.70 1.20 7.53
CA GLY A 44 -13.41 0.86 6.98
C GLY A 44 -13.33 1.25 5.52
N VAL A 45 -12.25 1.90 5.12
CA VAL A 45 -11.96 2.22 3.74
C VAL A 45 -11.35 0.98 3.08
N ALA A 46 -12.08 0.44 2.10
CA ALA A 46 -11.57 -0.53 1.16
C ALA A 46 -10.91 0.24 0.00
N ASN A 47 -9.78 0.90 0.25
CA ASN A 47 -9.04 1.67 -0.76
C ASN A 47 -7.60 1.16 -0.90
N SER A 48 -7.00 1.46 -2.05
CA SER A 48 -5.70 1.03 -2.55
C SER A 48 -4.52 1.89 -2.07
N ASN A 49 -4.75 2.87 -1.20
CA ASN A 49 -3.65 3.61 -0.57
C ASN A 49 -3.01 2.71 0.50
N PHE A 50 -1.68 2.66 0.53
CA PHE A 50 -0.94 1.58 1.18
C PHE A 50 -1.30 1.34 2.62
N THR A 51 -1.94 0.19 2.80
CA THR A 51 -2.07 -0.50 4.06
C THR A 51 -1.38 -1.85 3.92
N PRO A 52 -0.49 -2.24 4.85
CA PRO A 52 0.07 -3.58 4.85
C PRO A 52 -0.99 -4.63 5.23
N PHE A 53 -2.16 -4.18 5.72
CA PHE A 53 -3.24 -5.05 6.17
C PHE A 53 -4.15 -5.48 5.03
N PHE A 54 -4.51 -6.75 5.06
CA PHE A 54 -5.47 -7.32 4.12
C PHE A 54 -6.61 -8.01 4.83
N ILE A 55 -7.71 -8.12 4.11
CA ILE A 55 -8.78 -9.09 4.34
C ILE A 55 -8.88 -10.02 3.14
N THR A 56 -9.05 -11.32 3.38
CA THR A 56 -9.22 -12.31 2.31
C THR A 56 -10.11 -13.45 2.78
N ALA A 57 -10.51 -14.31 1.83
CA ALA A 57 -11.27 -15.51 2.12
C ALA A 57 -10.78 -16.67 1.24
N LYS A 58 -10.61 -17.84 1.85
CA LYS A 58 -10.42 -19.12 1.17
C LYS A 58 -11.73 -19.89 1.17
N ALA A 59 -12.12 -20.43 0.02
CA ALA A 59 -13.28 -21.27 -0.12
C ALA A 59 -12.87 -22.74 -0.24
N ASN A 60 -13.58 -23.59 0.49
CA ASN A 60 -13.47 -25.03 0.39
C ASN A 60 -14.87 -25.63 0.13
N THR A 61 -15.07 -26.20 -1.06
CA THR A 61 -16.34 -26.83 -1.42
C THR A 61 -16.52 -28.12 -0.63
N LEU A 62 -17.41 -28.12 0.37
CA LEU A 62 -17.68 -29.30 1.19
C LEU A 62 -18.63 -30.27 0.49
N TYR A 63 -19.62 -29.71 -0.22
CA TYR A 63 -20.67 -30.46 -0.87
C TYR A 63 -21.13 -29.77 -2.15
N LYS A 64 -21.37 -30.56 -3.19
CA LYS A 64 -21.94 -30.10 -4.47
C LYS A 64 -22.83 -31.19 -5.06
N GLU A 65 -24.06 -30.84 -5.38
CA GLU A 65 -25.04 -31.76 -5.96
C GLU A 65 -25.84 -31.08 -7.07
N THR A 66 -26.18 -31.85 -8.10
CA THR A 66 -27.13 -31.42 -9.14
C THR A 66 -28.51 -31.96 -8.80
N LEU A 67 -29.48 -31.06 -8.67
CA LEU A 67 -30.87 -31.39 -8.36
C LEU A 67 -31.66 -31.59 -9.65
N SER A 68 -32.21 -32.78 -9.84
CA SER A 68 -32.83 -33.26 -11.10
C SER A 68 -34.29 -32.81 -11.34
N GLY A 69 -34.74 -31.68 -10.76
CA GLY A 69 -36.08 -31.13 -10.97
C GLY A 69 -36.06 -29.90 -11.88
N PRO A 70 -37.14 -29.57 -12.62
CA PRO A 70 -37.19 -28.35 -13.43
C PRO A 70 -37.43 -27.09 -12.58
N PRO A 71 -36.63 -26.02 -12.74
CA PRO A 71 -35.39 -25.96 -13.53
C PRO A 71 -34.23 -26.68 -12.83
N VAL A 72 -33.42 -27.40 -13.61
CA VAL A 72 -32.23 -28.10 -13.09
C VAL A 72 -31.36 -27.09 -12.34
N SER A 73 -30.93 -27.46 -11.14
CA SER A 73 -30.16 -26.57 -10.28
C SER A 73 -28.97 -27.27 -9.65
N THR A 74 -27.99 -26.50 -9.22
CA THR A 74 -26.83 -26.94 -8.46
C THR A 74 -26.96 -26.41 -7.04
N ALA A 75 -26.96 -27.33 -6.07
CA ALA A 75 -26.84 -27.01 -4.65
C ALA A 75 -25.39 -27.17 -4.21
N LEU A 76 -24.90 -26.24 -3.39
CA LEU A 76 -23.57 -26.31 -2.82
C LEU A 76 -23.53 -25.88 -1.37
N THR A 77 -22.60 -26.48 -0.62
CA THR A 77 -22.14 -26.01 0.68
C THR A 77 -20.65 -25.77 0.60
N VAL A 78 -20.23 -24.55 0.94
CA VAL A 78 -18.85 -24.10 0.89
C VAL A 78 -18.47 -23.57 2.26
N GLN A 79 -17.36 -24.04 2.80
CA GLN A 79 -16.75 -23.45 3.97
C GLN A 79 -15.87 -22.28 3.52
N LEU A 80 -16.11 -21.11 4.08
CA LEU A 80 -15.31 -19.92 3.90
C LEU A 80 -14.45 -19.71 5.14
N THR A 81 -13.13 -19.70 4.97
CA THR A 81 -12.20 -19.28 6.01
C THR A 81 -11.68 -17.90 5.65
N LEU A 82 -12.08 -16.90 6.43
CA LEU A 82 -11.70 -15.51 6.27
C LEU A 82 -10.51 -15.18 7.17
N TYR A 83 -9.62 -14.34 6.67
CA TYR A 83 -8.45 -13.87 7.41
C TYR A 83 -8.33 -12.36 7.33
N ILE A 84 -7.94 -11.73 8.45
CA ILE A 84 -7.38 -10.39 8.49
C ILE A 84 -5.93 -10.53 8.93
N GLY A 85 -5.00 -9.98 8.15
CA GLY A 85 -3.57 -10.13 8.41
C GLY A 85 -2.75 -8.98 7.89
N ASP A 86 -1.46 -8.99 8.24
CA ASP A 86 -0.41 -8.16 7.68
C ASP A 86 0.36 -8.97 6.63
N ALA A 87 0.35 -8.48 5.38
CA ALA A 87 1.06 -9.12 4.27
C ALA A 87 2.58 -9.01 4.38
N VAL A 88 3.07 -8.01 5.13
CA VAL A 88 4.49 -7.73 5.35
C VAL A 88 5.06 -8.66 6.42
N GLY A 89 4.50 -8.57 7.63
CA GLY A 89 4.93 -9.39 8.76
C GLY A 89 4.47 -10.84 8.68
N GLN A 90 3.69 -11.20 7.65
CA GLN A 90 3.04 -12.51 7.49
C GLN A 90 2.32 -12.94 8.76
N LYS A 91 1.52 -12.02 9.30
CA LYS A 91 0.85 -12.22 10.58
C LYS A 91 -0.66 -12.21 10.38
N VAL A 92 -1.33 -13.28 10.81
CA VAL A 92 -2.79 -13.31 10.93
C VAL A 92 -3.18 -12.68 12.27
N PHE A 93 -4.09 -11.72 12.23
CA PHE A 93 -4.68 -11.10 13.41
C PHE A 93 -6.04 -11.71 13.76
N SER A 94 -6.85 -12.05 12.76
CA SER A 94 -8.17 -12.62 12.98
C SER A 94 -8.48 -13.67 11.93
N THR A 95 -9.22 -14.70 12.34
CA THR A 95 -9.73 -15.76 11.48
C THR A 95 -11.20 -16.00 11.79
N LEU A 96 -12.03 -16.18 10.77
CA LEU A 96 -13.43 -16.55 10.90
C LEU A 96 -13.78 -17.65 9.90
N THR A 97 -14.39 -18.72 10.37
CA THR A 97 -14.91 -19.80 9.50
C THR A 97 -16.43 -19.74 9.45
N VAL A 98 -16.99 -19.74 8.23
CA VAL A 98 -18.44 -19.70 7.98
C VAL A 98 -18.80 -20.71 6.92
N ASP A 99 -19.76 -21.58 7.22
CA ASP A 99 -20.38 -22.43 6.20
C ASP A 99 -21.46 -21.65 5.45
N ALA A 100 -21.31 -21.56 4.13
CA ALA A 100 -22.19 -20.85 3.23
C ALA A 100 -22.88 -21.84 2.29
N LYS A 101 -24.20 -21.73 2.17
CA LYS A 101 -25.02 -22.59 1.32
C LYS A 101 -25.66 -21.79 0.20
N GLY A 102 -25.66 -22.34 -1.01
CA GLY A 102 -26.24 -21.68 -2.17
C GLY A 102 -26.83 -22.67 -3.15
N VAL A 103 -27.95 -22.28 -3.76
CA VAL A 103 -28.58 -23.02 -4.86
C VAL A 103 -28.68 -22.08 -6.04
N GLY A 104 -28.36 -22.54 -7.25
CA GLY A 104 -28.46 -21.75 -8.47
C GLY A 104 -28.68 -22.61 -9.71
N THR A 105 -29.08 -21.99 -10.82
CA THR A 105 -29.29 -22.67 -12.11
C THR A 105 -27.99 -23.17 -12.75
N ASN A 106 -26.84 -22.77 -12.21
CA ASN A 106 -25.52 -23.29 -12.52
C ASN A 106 -24.57 -23.08 -11.32
N ILE A 107 -23.35 -23.60 -11.42
CA ILE A 107 -22.35 -23.54 -10.34
C ILE A 107 -21.99 -22.10 -9.94
N ASN A 108 -21.81 -21.18 -10.90
CA ASN A 108 -21.50 -19.78 -10.60
C ASN A 108 -22.62 -19.13 -9.79
N ARG A 109 -23.88 -19.35 -10.19
CA ARG A 109 -25.05 -18.81 -9.49
C ARG A 109 -25.18 -19.38 -8.09
N ALA A 110 -24.87 -20.67 -7.91
CA ALA A 110 -24.86 -21.31 -6.61
C ALA A 110 -23.80 -20.68 -5.68
N TYR A 111 -22.57 -20.42 -6.15
CA TYR A 111 -21.54 -19.73 -5.36
C TYR A 111 -21.94 -18.29 -5.02
N ILE A 112 -22.42 -17.54 -6.01
CA ILE A 112 -22.88 -16.16 -5.83
C ILE A 112 -23.98 -16.08 -4.76
N ASN A 113 -24.89 -17.05 -4.76
CA ASN A 113 -25.96 -17.13 -3.78
C ASN A 113 -25.42 -17.54 -2.39
N ALA A 114 -24.46 -18.46 -2.31
CA ALA A 114 -23.82 -18.83 -1.06
C ALA A 114 -23.09 -17.64 -0.40
N PHE A 115 -22.34 -16.88 -1.19
CA PHE A 115 -21.55 -15.75 -0.69
C PHE A 115 -22.37 -14.54 -0.24
N ARG A 116 -23.72 -14.57 -0.38
CA ARG A 116 -24.60 -13.58 0.26
C ARG A 116 -24.47 -13.59 1.79
N ALA A 117 -24.05 -14.70 2.37
CA ALA A 117 -23.74 -14.80 3.80
C ALA A 117 -22.64 -13.82 4.25
N ILE A 118 -21.75 -13.42 3.32
CA ILE A 118 -20.71 -12.42 3.53
C ILE A 118 -21.29 -11.04 3.23
N ASN A 119 -21.70 -10.34 4.27
CA ASN A 119 -22.23 -8.97 4.14
C ASN A 119 -22.04 -8.19 5.44
N GLY A 120 -22.09 -6.86 5.34
CA GLY A 120 -21.86 -5.95 6.46
C GLY A 120 -22.94 -5.93 7.55
N LYS A 121 -24.07 -6.63 7.37
CA LYS A 121 -25.12 -6.79 8.40
C LYS A 121 -24.97 -8.08 9.19
N ASN A 122 -24.06 -8.99 8.78
CA ASN A 122 -23.82 -10.24 9.48
C ASN A 122 -23.00 -9.97 10.75
N VAL A 123 -23.58 -10.23 11.92
CA VAL A 123 -22.97 -9.96 13.24
C VAL A 123 -21.58 -10.61 13.37
N LYS A 124 -21.42 -11.86 12.92
CA LYS A 124 -20.10 -12.53 12.96
C LYS A 124 -19.06 -11.84 12.08
N MET A 125 -19.47 -11.29 10.94
CA MET A 125 -18.58 -10.51 10.07
C MET A 125 -18.21 -9.17 10.72
N GLN A 126 -19.16 -8.51 11.38
CA GLN A 126 -18.92 -7.25 12.10
C GLN A 126 -17.91 -7.47 13.23
N GLU A 127 -18.14 -8.48 14.07
CA GLU A 127 -17.24 -8.88 15.16
C GLU A 127 -15.85 -9.25 14.63
N PHE A 128 -15.77 -10.07 13.59
CA PHE A 128 -14.51 -10.47 12.96
C PHE A 128 -13.68 -9.28 12.49
N ILE A 129 -14.30 -8.30 11.82
CA ILE A 129 -13.62 -7.10 11.32
C ILE A 129 -13.19 -6.21 12.48
N ARG A 130 -14.08 -5.97 13.46
CA ARG A 130 -13.80 -5.15 14.64
C ARG A 130 -12.63 -5.72 15.44
N GLU A 131 -12.68 -7.00 15.80
CA GLU A 131 -11.61 -7.67 16.55
C GLU A 131 -10.30 -7.72 15.76
N GLY A 132 -10.38 -7.90 14.44
CA GLY A 132 -9.20 -7.85 13.56
C GLY A 132 -8.50 -6.49 13.65
N LYS A 133 -9.25 -5.39 13.54
CA LYS A 133 -8.71 -4.03 13.66
C LYS A 133 -8.13 -3.78 15.06
N GLU A 134 -8.81 -4.21 16.12
CA GLU A 134 -8.31 -4.09 17.50
C GLU A 134 -7.00 -4.86 17.74
N LYS A 135 -6.89 -6.08 17.19
CA LYS A 135 -5.66 -6.88 17.30
C LYS A 135 -4.50 -6.31 16.49
N ILE A 136 -4.77 -5.70 15.33
CA ILE A 136 -3.77 -4.92 14.58
C ILE A 136 -3.21 -3.81 15.47
N ILE A 137 -4.09 -2.95 16.01
CA ILE A 137 -3.68 -1.82 16.85
C ILE A 137 -2.90 -2.30 18.07
N SER A 138 -3.40 -3.32 18.77
CA SER A 138 -2.74 -3.91 19.93
C SER A 138 -1.31 -4.38 19.60
N TRP A 139 -1.14 -5.09 18.49
CA TRP A 139 0.17 -5.59 18.11
C TRP A 139 1.14 -4.45 17.76
N TYR A 140 0.73 -3.45 16.98
CA TYR A 140 1.60 -2.31 16.67
C TYR A 140 1.95 -1.51 17.93
N ASN A 141 0.99 -1.31 18.85
CA ASN A 141 1.26 -0.66 20.12
C ASN A 141 2.31 -1.40 20.96
N SER A 142 2.34 -2.72 20.92
CA SER A 142 3.35 -3.51 21.61
C SER A 142 4.69 -3.63 20.87
N ASN A 143 4.71 -3.42 19.54
CA ASN A 143 5.86 -3.75 18.70
C ASN A 143 6.49 -2.55 17.97
N TYR A 144 5.91 -1.35 18.01
CA TYR A 144 6.36 -0.21 17.20
C TYR A 144 7.85 0.11 17.40
N ARG A 145 8.37 0.02 18.63
CA ARG A 145 9.80 0.28 18.91
C ARG A 145 10.74 -0.62 18.11
N GLN A 146 10.39 -1.89 17.92
CA GLN A 146 11.17 -2.82 17.10
C GLN A 146 11.09 -2.46 15.61
N ILE A 147 9.95 -1.93 15.15
CA ILE A 147 9.78 -1.42 13.79
C ILE A 147 10.66 -0.18 13.59
N LEU A 148 10.71 0.74 14.56
CA LEU A 148 11.57 1.93 14.49
C LEU A 148 13.06 1.59 14.46
N ILE A 149 13.50 0.57 15.23
CA ILE A 149 14.88 0.07 15.18
C ILE A 149 15.24 -0.46 13.78
N LYS A 150 14.32 -1.21 13.15
CA LYS A 150 14.53 -1.69 11.76
C LYS A 150 14.64 -0.51 10.80
N ALA A 151 13.78 0.49 10.92
CA ALA A 151 13.83 1.69 10.10
C ALA A 151 15.17 2.43 10.23
N GLN A 152 15.64 2.62 11.47
CA GLN A 152 16.92 3.26 11.76
C GLN A 152 18.09 2.49 11.16
N LYS A 153 18.08 1.15 11.26
CA LYS A 153 19.10 0.31 10.65
C LYS A 153 19.13 0.47 9.13
N SER A 154 17.98 0.41 8.46
CA SER A 154 17.89 0.62 7.00
C SER A 154 18.38 2.02 6.60
N ALA A 155 17.95 3.07 7.30
CA ALA A 155 18.40 4.44 7.03
C ALA A 155 19.93 4.58 7.20
N SER A 156 20.54 3.92 8.19
CA SER A 156 22.00 3.92 8.40
C SER A 156 22.79 3.26 7.27
N MET A 157 22.14 2.42 6.46
CA MET A 157 22.71 1.77 5.29
C MET A 157 22.34 2.51 3.98
N HIS A 158 21.75 3.70 4.07
CA HIS A 158 21.17 4.46 2.96
C HIS A 158 20.04 3.73 2.22
N GLU A 159 19.46 2.68 2.82
CA GLU A 159 18.27 1.98 2.33
C GLU A 159 17.01 2.76 2.74
N TYR A 160 16.88 3.99 2.24
CA TYR A 160 15.84 4.91 2.67
C TYR A 160 14.43 4.44 2.28
N ASP A 161 14.26 3.75 1.15
CA ASP A 161 12.97 3.18 0.75
C ASP A 161 12.46 2.18 1.81
N ALA A 162 13.36 1.32 2.31
CA ALA A 162 13.06 0.36 3.38
C ALA A 162 12.83 1.07 4.72
N ALA A 163 13.59 2.11 5.03
CA ALA A 163 13.38 2.90 6.24
C ALA A 163 12.00 3.56 6.25
N LEU A 164 11.64 4.24 5.15
CA LEU A 164 10.34 4.88 4.93
C LEU A 164 9.20 3.87 4.99
N TYR A 165 9.39 2.68 4.41
CA TYR A 165 8.46 1.58 4.52
C TYR A 165 8.15 1.20 5.98
N TYR A 166 9.16 1.02 6.82
CA TYR A 166 8.93 0.66 8.23
C TYR A 166 8.19 1.75 9.00
N VAL A 167 8.61 3.02 8.90
CA VAL A 167 7.96 4.10 9.66
C VAL A 167 6.55 4.43 9.17
N THR A 168 6.28 4.28 7.87
CA THR A 168 4.94 4.49 7.31
C THR A 168 3.99 3.31 7.54
N SER A 169 4.51 2.14 7.93
CA SER A 169 3.69 0.96 8.27
C SER A 169 2.97 1.08 9.61
N ILE A 170 3.40 1.99 10.50
CA ILE A 170 2.79 2.20 11.81
C ILE A 170 1.49 3.00 11.63
N PRO A 171 0.31 2.44 11.95
CA PRO A 171 -0.96 3.13 11.74
C PRO A 171 -1.09 4.38 12.61
N GLU A 172 -1.85 5.37 12.13
CA GLU A 172 -2.11 6.62 12.87
C GLU A 172 -2.75 6.39 14.25
N CYS A 173 -3.40 5.25 14.43
CA CYS A 173 -4.16 4.88 15.62
C CYS A 173 -3.28 4.32 16.73
N CYS A 174 -2.01 4.09 16.43
CA CYS A 174 -1.09 3.44 17.32
C CYS A 174 -0.31 4.46 18.14
N VAL A 175 0.01 4.11 19.38
CA VAL A 175 0.75 4.96 20.33
C VAL A 175 2.12 5.40 19.80
N GLY A 176 2.71 4.59 18.92
CA GLY A 176 4.01 4.87 18.28
C GLY A 176 3.93 5.79 17.06
N TYR A 177 2.74 6.21 16.62
CA TYR A 177 2.60 6.97 15.39
C TYR A 177 3.31 8.32 15.43
N GLU A 178 3.23 9.06 16.54
CA GLU A 178 3.86 10.38 16.63
C GLU A 178 5.39 10.28 16.48
N GLU A 179 6.00 9.25 17.08
CA GLU A 179 7.43 8.97 16.95
C GLU A 179 7.79 8.54 15.53
N ALA A 180 7.00 7.65 14.93
CA ALA A 180 7.16 7.24 13.54
C ALA A 180 7.05 8.42 12.57
N SER A 181 6.09 9.33 12.80
CA SER A 181 5.85 10.52 11.97
C SER A 181 7.04 11.48 11.97
N LYS A 182 7.70 11.68 13.12
CA LYS A 182 8.95 12.48 13.19
C LYS A 182 10.09 11.85 12.38
N LEU A 183 10.16 10.51 12.39
CA LEU A 183 11.15 9.78 11.61
C LEU A 183 10.84 9.77 10.11
N ILE A 184 9.57 9.82 9.70
CA ILE A 184 9.17 9.99 8.28
C ILE A 184 9.81 11.25 7.71
N ASP A 185 9.63 12.40 8.36
CA ASP A 185 10.20 13.68 7.88
C ASP A 185 11.74 13.61 7.81
N THR A 186 12.36 12.96 8.79
CA THR A 186 13.82 12.78 8.86
C THR A 186 14.34 11.92 7.70
N TYR A 187 13.79 10.73 7.52
CA TYR A 187 14.24 9.79 6.49
C TYR A 187 13.88 10.25 5.08
N TYR A 188 12.74 10.94 4.90
CA TYR A 188 12.39 11.52 3.61
C TYR A 188 13.37 12.63 3.22
N THR A 189 13.74 13.50 4.17
CA THR A 189 14.76 14.53 3.92
C THR A 189 16.12 13.91 3.55
N GLN A 190 16.52 12.83 4.24
CA GLN A 190 17.76 12.13 3.92
C GLN A 190 17.70 11.45 2.54
N TYR A 191 16.58 10.81 2.20
CA TYR A 191 16.32 10.24 0.88
C TYR A 191 16.46 11.27 -0.23
N VAL A 192 15.76 12.39 -0.10
CA VAL A 192 15.80 13.50 -1.07
C VAL A 192 17.22 14.02 -1.24
N ASN A 193 17.94 14.25 -0.14
CA ASN A 193 19.31 14.75 -0.18
C ASN A 193 20.28 13.74 -0.80
N TYR A 194 20.14 12.44 -0.48
CA TYR A 194 20.95 11.38 -1.05
C TYR A 194 20.75 11.26 -2.57
N ASN A 195 19.49 11.26 -3.02
CA ASN A 195 19.16 11.22 -4.45
C ASN A 195 19.62 12.48 -5.17
N CYS A 196 19.51 13.65 -4.54
CA CYS A 196 20.03 14.91 -5.07
C CYS A 196 21.50 14.76 -5.49
N GLN A 197 22.33 14.23 -4.58
CA GLN A 197 23.75 14.04 -4.81
C GLN A 197 24.04 13.02 -5.93
N LEU A 198 23.30 11.91 -5.98
CA LEU A 198 23.39 10.94 -7.07
C LEU A 198 23.02 11.55 -8.43
N ILE A 199 21.89 12.25 -8.50
CA ILE A 199 21.42 12.94 -9.70
C ILE A 199 22.46 13.96 -10.18
N MET A 200 23.05 14.74 -9.26
CA MET A 200 24.12 15.69 -9.59
C MET A 200 25.36 15.00 -10.16
N GLN A 201 25.75 13.84 -9.64
CA GLN A 201 26.87 13.07 -10.19
C GLN A 201 26.58 12.62 -11.63
N TYR A 202 25.38 12.12 -11.91
CA TYR A 202 24.99 11.73 -13.26
C TYR A 202 24.92 12.94 -14.22
N ALA A 203 24.27 14.03 -13.80
CA ALA A 203 24.16 15.25 -14.59
C ALA A 203 25.54 15.84 -14.96
N ARG A 204 26.45 15.93 -13.98
CA ARG A 204 27.83 16.40 -14.22
C ARG A 204 28.61 15.46 -15.13
N SER A 205 28.42 14.14 -14.99
CA SER A 205 29.06 13.14 -15.84
C SER A 205 28.62 13.27 -17.29
N GLU A 206 27.31 13.40 -17.55
CA GLU A 206 26.79 13.60 -18.90
C GLU A 206 27.30 14.89 -19.54
N TRP A 207 27.34 15.97 -18.76
CA TRP A 207 27.90 17.24 -19.23
C TRP A 207 29.40 17.17 -19.53
N ALA A 208 30.18 16.52 -18.66
CA ALA A 208 31.62 16.40 -18.84
C ALA A 208 32.02 15.55 -20.06
N LYS A 209 31.20 14.55 -20.44
CA LYS A 209 31.43 13.70 -21.62
C LYS A 209 31.24 14.47 -22.93
N SER A 210 30.23 15.34 -23.00
CA SER A 210 29.86 16.08 -24.21
C SER A 210 29.39 17.49 -23.85
N PRO A 211 30.30 18.48 -23.75
CA PRO A 211 29.94 19.84 -23.37
C PRO A 211 29.32 20.63 -24.56
N ASP A 212 28.30 20.04 -25.19
CA ASP A 212 27.56 20.54 -26.35
C ASP A 212 26.05 20.38 -26.14
N ALA A 213 25.25 20.65 -27.17
CA ALA A 213 23.79 20.58 -27.07
C ALA A 213 23.26 19.18 -26.67
N GLU A 214 23.95 18.11 -27.05
CA GLU A 214 23.51 16.74 -26.79
C GLU A 214 23.75 16.36 -25.32
N GLY A 215 24.95 16.64 -24.80
CA GLY A 215 25.24 16.43 -23.37
C GLY A 215 24.49 17.40 -22.46
N ALA A 216 24.17 18.61 -22.92
CA ALA A 216 23.26 19.53 -22.22
C ALA A 216 21.88 18.90 -22.03
N SER A 217 21.28 18.36 -23.10
CA SER A 217 19.97 17.68 -23.02
C SER A 217 19.99 16.55 -21.99
N ARG A 218 21.00 15.66 -22.05
CA ARG A 218 21.11 14.53 -21.11
C ARG A 218 21.35 14.99 -19.67
N ALA A 219 22.14 16.03 -19.46
CA ALA A 219 22.34 16.59 -18.11
C ALA A 219 21.03 17.18 -17.55
N PHE A 220 20.21 17.83 -18.39
CA PHE A 220 18.92 18.36 -17.99
C PHE A 220 17.88 17.26 -17.68
N ASP A 221 17.89 16.15 -18.42
CA ASP A 221 17.05 14.97 -18.13
C ASP A 221 17.29 14.42 -16.71
N TRP A 222 18.49 14.62 -16.16
CA TRP A 222 18.77 14.30 -14.75
C TRP A 222 18.30 15.41 -13.81
N LEU A 223 18.63 16.67 -14.10
CA LEU A 223 18.35 17.80 -13.19
C LEU A 223 16.86 18.01 -12.92
N VAL A 224 15.96 17.58 -13.81
CA VAL A 224 14.50 17.66 -13.59
C VAL A 224 14.01 16.88 -12.37
N PHE A 225 14.78 15.86 -11.94
CA PHE A 225 14.45 15.02 -10.78
C PHE A 225 14.93 15.62 -9.45
N ILE A 226 15.69 16.72 -9.46
CA ILE A 226 16.10 17.40 -8.24
C ILE A 226 14.88 17.99 -7.53
N GLU A 227 14.62 17.53 -6.31
CA GLU A 227 13.53 18.09 -5.53
C GLU A 227 13.87 19.49 -5.01
N PRO A 228 12.93 20.44 -5.12
CA PRO A 228 12.91 21.66 -4.34
C PRO A 228 13.28 21.51 -2.86
N GLY A 229 14.21 22.34 -2.37
CA GLY A 229 14.63 22.35 -0.96
C GLY A 229 15.58 21.22 -0.57
N SER A 230 16.01 20.40 -1.54
CA SER A 230 17.08 19.42 -1.35
C SER A 230 18.43 20.11 -1.13
N SER A 231 19.36 19.40 -0.49
CA SER A 231 20.68 19.94 -0.10
C SER A 231 21.52 20.42 -1.28
N CYS A 232 21.29 19.89 -2.49
CA CYS A 232 22.06 20.23 -3.69
C CYS A 232 21.35 21.20 -4.65
N GLU A 233 20.21 21.80 -4.26
CA GLU A 233 19.46 22.73 -5.11
C GLU A 233 20.33 23.89 -5.64
N GLY A 234 21.20 24.45 -4.78
CA GLY A 234 22.13 25.51 -5.18
C GLY A 234 23.14 25.04 -6.24
N GLU A 235 23.65 23.82 -6.12
CA GLU A 235 24.57 23.24 -7.08
C GLU A 235 23.90 22.92 -8.42
N ALA A 236 22.67 22.40 -8.38
CA ALA A 236 21.86 22.15 -9.56
C ALA A 236 21.61 23.45 -10.35
N LYS A 237 21.27 24.53 -9.65
CA LYS A 237 21.12 25.88 -10.25
C LYS A 237 22.44 26.38 -10.86
N ALA A 238 23.57 26.12 -10.22
CA ALA A 238 24.88 26.51 -10.75
C ALA A 238 25.23 25.75 -12.03
N LEU A 239 25.03 24.42 -12.06
CA LEU A 239 25.25 23.59 -13.26
C LEU A 239 24.31 23.99 -14.40
N TYR A 240 23.04 24.25 -14.10
CA TYR A 240 22.07 24.75 -15.07
C TYR A 240 22.56 26.04 -15.76
N ASN A 241 23.03 27.00 -14.96
CA ASN A 241 23.55 28.27 -15.49
C ASN A 241 24.83 28.08 -16.32
N GLU A 242 25.71 27.17 -15.94
CA GLU A 242 26.92 26.83 -16.71
C GLU A 242 26.56 26.29 -18.10
N ILE A 243 25.64 25.32 -18.15
CA ILE A 243 25.19 24.72 -19.41
C ILE A 243 24.52 25.77 -20.29
N LYS A 244 23.63 26.59 -19.72
CA LYS A 244 22.93 27.68 -20.43
C LYS A 244 23.88 28.71 -21.06
N GLN A 245 24.99 29.04 -20.38
CA GLN A 245 25.98 29.96 -20.93
C GLN A 245 26.73 29.39 -22.14
N LYS A 246 26.91 28.07 -22.19
CA LYS A 246 27.64 27.37 -23.26
C LYS A 246 26.74 26.91 -24.41
N VAL A 247 25.46 26.66 -24.14
CA VAL A 247 24.47 26.22 -25.13
C VAL A 247 23.34 27.25 -25.18
N THR A 248 23.38 28.12 -26.20
CA THR A 248 22.50 29.30 -26.39
C THR A 248 21.05 28.98 -26.81
N SER A 249 20.58 27.73 -26.66
CA SER A 249 19.19 27.36 -27.00
C SER A 249 18.26 27.60 -25.81
N ASP A 250 17.26 28.46 -25.99
CA ASP A 250 16.18 28.71 -25.05
C ASP A 250 15.39 27.43 -24.77
N TRP A 251 15.69 26.79 -23.65
CA TRP A 251 14.80 25.83 -23.01
C TRP A 251 14.06 26.54 -21.88
N ASP A 252 12.99 27.25 -22.22
CA ASP A 252 11.98 27.69 -21.26
C ASP A 252 11.01 26.52 -21.05
N PHE A 253 11.20 25.69 -20.02
CA PHE A 253 10.19 24.69 -19.67
C PHE A 253 10.11 24.42 -18.16
N GLU A 254 8.89 24.58 -17.64
CA GLU A 254 8.31 23.94 -16.44
C GLU A 254 8.87 24.19 -15.02
N ASN A 255 9.98 24.91 -14.82
CA ASN A 255 10.55 25.10 -13.48
C ASN A 255 9.97 26.24 -12.61
N ARG A 256 8.88 26.92 -13.03
CA ARG A 256 8.36 28.12 -12.31
C ARG A 256 7.30 27.89 -11.24
N GLU A 257 6.65 26.74 -11.17
CA GLU A 257 5.45 26.59 -10.31
C GLU A 257 5.49 25.44 -9.30
N LYS A 258 6.66 25.05 -8.80
CA LYS A 258 6.76 23.95 -7.80
C LYS A 258 6.63 24.36 -6.33
N TYR A 259 6.33 25.62 -6.01
CA TYR A 259 6.41 26.14 -4.64
C TYR A 259 5.16 26.91 -4.21
N LYS A 260 4.25 26.26 -3.46
CA LYS A 260 3.28 26.93 -2.57
C LYS A 260 3.01 26.11 -1.30
N ASP A 261 3.03 26.83 -0.18
CA ASP A 261 2.60 26.49 1.20
C ASP A 261 3.33 25.40 2.01
N GLU A 262 3.94 25.83 3.14
CA GLU A 262 4.58 24.98 4.15
C GLU A 262 3.64 23.97 4.83
N ALA A 263 2.36 24.32 5.01
CA ALA A 263 1.37 23.43 5.60
C ALA A 263 0.94 22.29 4.64
N GLY A 264 0.94 22.56 3.33
CA GLY A 264 0.72 21.55 2.28
C GLY A 264 1.91 20.61 2.13
N LEU A 265 3.13 21.16 2.22
CA LEU A 265 4.40 20.43 2.07
C LEU A 265 4.53 19.27 3.06
N LYS A 266 4.15 19.43 4.33
CA LYS A 266 4.27 18.35 5.31
C LYS A 266 3.37 17.16 4.98
N LYS A 267 2.11 17.43 4.60
CA LYS A 267 1.17 16.38 4.20
C LYS A 267 1.64 15.68 2.91
N GLN A 268 2.10 16.47 1.93
CA GLN A 268 2.66 15.95 0.68
C GLN A 268 3.90 15.07 0.91
N ARG A 269 4.78 15.45 1.84
CA ARG A 269 5.96 14.65 2.20
C ARG A 269 5.58 13.31 2.82
N ILE A 270 4.60 13.30 3.73
CA ILE A 270 4.09 12.04 4.30
C ILE A 270 3.47 11.17 3.21
N GLU A 271 2.71 11.76 2.28
CA GLU A 271 2.10 11.03 1.15
C GLU A 271 3.17 10.50 0.17
N ALA A 272 4.22 11.26 -0.14
CA ALA A 272 5.35 10.85 -0.97
C ALA A 272 6.18 9.75 -0.30
N ALA A 273 6.50 9.91 0.99
CA ALA A 273 7.14 8.89 1.81
C ALA A 273 6.32 7.59 1.85
N ARG A 274 4.99 7.71 2.02
CA ARG A 274 4.08 6.57 1.91
C ARG A 274 4.20 5.92 0.55
N ALA A 275 4.10 6.69 -0.54
CA ALA A 275 4.23 6.22 -1.94
C ALA A 275 5.49 5.38 -2.16
N ILE A 276 6.64 5.87 -1.68
CA ILE A 276 7.93 5.17 -1.73
C ILE A 276 7.86 3.86 -0.94
N GLY A 277 7.36 3.91 0.31
CA GLY A 277 7.17 2.72 1.13
C GLY A 277 6.27 1.68 0.47
N VAL A 278 5.20 2.10 -0.20
CA VAL A 278 4.32 1.20 -0.97
C VAL A 278 5.09 0.50 -2.08
N ALA A 279 5.84 1.27 -2.87
CA ALA A 279 6.53 0.74 -4.03
C ALA A 279 7.55 -0.31 -3.58
N PHE A 280 8.29 -0.01 -2.51
CA PHE A 280 9.20 -0.98 -1.89
C PHE A 280 8.47 -2.23 -1.40
N GLY A 281 7.40 -2.06 -0.62
CA GLY A 281 6.59 -3.17 -0.10
C GLY A 281 5.99 -4.05 -1.19
N ASN A 282 5.44 -3.45 -2.25
CA ASN A 282 4.89 -4.15 -3.41
C ASN A 282 5.97 -4.87 -4.22
N GLY A 283 7.16 -4.28 -4.36
CA GLY A 283 8.31 -4.92 -5.00
C GLY A 283 8.83 -6.15 -4.25
N GLN A 284 8.51 -6.27 -2.96
CA GLN A 284 8.77 -7.48 -2.15
C GLN A 284 7.63 -8.51 -2.24
N GLN A 285 6.46 -8.14 -2.78
CA GLN A 285 5.37 -9.08 -3.00
C GLN A 285 5.50 -9.69 -4.40
N PRO A 286 5.31 -11.02 -4.55
CA PRO A 286 5.11 -11.60 -5.87
C PRO A 286 3.88 -10.95 -6.52
N VAL A 287 3.83 -10.87 -7.86
CA VAL A 287 2.75 -10.23 -8.65
C VAL A 287 1.34 -10.76 -8.30
N THR A 288 1.29 -11.92 -7.63
CA THR A 288 0.20 -12.37 -6.76
C THR A 288 0.65 -12.25 -5.31
N THR A 289 -0.02 -11.43 -4.46
CA THR A 289 0.26 -11.40 -3.01
C THR A 289 0.29 -12.85 -2.51
N ASN A 290 1.49 -13.36 -2.23
CA ASN A 290 1.72 -14.80 -2.10
C ASN A 290 1.33 -15.22 -0.68
N ILE A 291 0.02 -15.23 -0.40
CA ILE A 291 -0.59 -15.66 0.87
C ILE A 291 -0.73 -17.19 0.95
N THR A 292 0.21 -17.91 0.33
CA THR A 292 0.31 -19.37 0.38
C THR A 292 0.64 -19.91 1.77
N TRP A 293 1.19 -19.05 2.64
CA TRP A 293 1.45 -19.34 4.05
C TRP A 293 0.19 -19.34 4.94
N LEU A 294 -0.95 -18.85 4.45
CA LEU A 294 -2.22 -18.98 5.16
C LEU A 294 -2.67 -20.44 5.10
N HIS A 295 -2.76 -21.12 6.24
CA HIS A 295 -3.28 -22.48 6.36
C HIS A 295 -4.61 -22.49 7.13
#